data_AF-A0A6J1PPU1-F1
#
_entry.id   AF-A0A6J1PPU1-F1
#
_cell.length_a   1.000
_cell.length_b   1.000
_cell.length_c   1.000
_cell.angle_alpha   90.00
_cell.angle_beta   90.00
_cell.angle_gamma   90.00
#
_symmetry.space_group_name_H-M   'P 1'
#
loop_
_entity.id
_entity.type
_entity.pdbx_description
1 polymer ?
#
loop_
_entity_poly.entity_id
_entity_poly.type
_entity_poly.pdbx_seq_one_letter_code
_entity_poly.pdbx_strand_id
1 'polypeptide(L)'
;MFIIINCVYIIKYNACLLLSDNIKYIFDRVRYDWNMLKAQSELEVIRRYADNAKLYTICFTCLITSSLLILLTIICLPLILDVIVPMNESRPRQLVINVEYFVDEETYFFPILTHIVLNQYAGSMTIVAYATILIAYVLHACAMFKIASHRIEHIFENVQLMPKDIKQHILYNKLIHAVYVHRRAVDLANILTNSFATLYFVLIGFGLASTSLSFFNVSLNAGIAKRT
;
A
#
# COMPACT_ATOMS: atom_id res chain seq x y z
N MET A 1 -6.10 1.49 22.00
CA MET A 1 -5.52 1.86 20.69
C MET A 1 -4.59 0.76 20.16
N PHE A 2 -3.59 0.30 20.92
CA PHE A 2 -2.64 -0.74 20.46
C PHE A 2 -3.31 -2.05 20.01
N ILE A 3 -4.26 -2.58 20.79
CA ILE A 3 -5.00 -3.81 20.41
C ILE A 3 -5.70 -3.64 19.06
N ILE A 4 -6.35 -2.49 18.83
CA ILE A 4 -7.05 -2.20 17.57
C ILE A 4 -6.06 -2.18 16.40
N ILE A 5 -4.90 -1.54 16.57
CA ILE A 5 -3.83 -1.50 15.55
C ILE A 5 -3.35 -2.92 15.21
N ASN A 6 -3.11 -3.76 16.22
CA ASN A 6 -2.71 -5.16 16.02
C ASN A 6 -3.79 -5.98 15.31
N CYS A 7 -5.06 -5.79 15.66
CA CYS A 7 -6.17 -6.42 14.94
C CYS A 7 -6.16 -6.03 13.46
N VAL A 8 -5.90 -4.77 13.13
CA VAL A 8 -5.77 -4.33 11.73
C VAL A 8 -4.60 -5.03 11.03
N TYR A 9 -3.44 -5.16 11.67
CA TYR A 9 -2.31 -5.91 11.11
C TYR A 9 -2.66 -7.37 10.82
N ILE A 10 -3.29 -8.05 11.78
CA ILE A 10 -3.71 -9.45 11.65
C ILE A 10 -4.72 -9.59 10.52
N ILE A 11 -5.75 -8.72 10.45
CA ILE A 11 -6.75 -8.75 9.38
C ILE A 11 -6.07 -8.56 8.02
N LYS A 12 -5.16 -7.59 7.89
CA LYS A 12 -4.42 -7.33 6.64
C LYS A 12 -3.54 -8.49 6.22
N TYR A 13 -2.82 -9.09 7.17
CA TYR A 13 -1.98 -10.25 6.91
C TYR A 13 -2.80 -11.45 6.42
N ASN A 14 -3.89 -11.78 7.12
CA ASN A 14 -4.79 -12.87 6.72
C ASN A 14 -5.47 -12.59 5.37
N ALA A 15 -5.88 -11.35 5.12
CA ALA A 15 -6.43 -10.94 3.83
C ALA A 15 -5.43 -11.14 2.69
N CYS A 16 -4.15 -10.83 2.91
CA CYS A 16 -3.08 -11.09 1.95
C CYS A 16 -2.93 -12.59 1.65
N LEU A 17 -2.99 -13.43 2.70
CA LEU A 17 -2.94 -14.89 2.53
C LEU A 17 -4.12 -15.43 1.73
N LEU A 18 -5.34 -14.99 2.05
CA LEU A 18 -6.56 -15.39 1.33
C LEU A 18 -6.55 -14.96 -0.14
N LEU A 19 -5.89 -13.85 -0.46
CA LEU A 19 -5.78 -13.35 -1.83
C LEU A 19 -4.46 -13.72 -2.53
N SER A 20 -3.64 -14.58 -1.93
CA SER A 20 -2.31 -14.92 -2.45
C SER A 20 -2.37 -15.48 -3.88
N ASP A 21 -3.35 -16.34 -4.17
CA ASP A 21 -3.58 -16.88 -5.53
C ASP A 21 -3.93 -15.77 -6.54
N ASN A 22 -4.78 -14.82 -6.14
CA ASN A 22 -5.15 -13.68 -6.99
C ASN A 22 -3.94 -12.76 -7.24
N ILE A 23 -3.15 -12.48 -6.20
CA ILE A 23 -1.93 -11.68 -6.29
C ILE A 23 -0.94 -12.35 -7.26
N LYS A 24 -0.72 -13.66 -7.11
CA LYS A 24 0.15 -14.43 -7.99
C LYS A 24 -0.34 -14.40 -9.43
N TYR A 25 -1.64 -14.64 -9.64
CA TYR A 25 -2.25 -14.59 -10.97
C TYR A 25 -2.09 -13.22 -11.63
N ILE A 26 -2.32 -12.12 -10.90
CA ILE A 26 -2.11 -10.76 -11.40
C ILE A 26 -0.63 -10.54 -11.74
N PHE A 27 0.29 -10.99 -10.90
CA PHE A 27 1.72 -10.87 -11.16
C PHE A 27 2.17 -11.60 -12.44
N ASP A 28 1.70 -12.83 -12.64
CA ASP A 28 1.99 -13.60 -13.86
C ASP A 28 1.43 -12.89 -15.11
N ARG A 29 0.26 -12.27 -14.98
CA ARG A 29 -0.33 -11.46 -16.05
C ARG A 29 0.50 -10.21 -16.37
N VAL A 30 0.98 -9.49 -15.35
CA VAL A 30 1.88 -8.34 -15.51
C VAL A 30 3.15 -8.77 -16.27
N ARG A 31 3.73 -9.92 -15.89
CA ARG A 31 4.90 -10.47 -16.58
C ARG A 31 4.61 -10.80 -18.05
N TYR A 32 3.46 -11.40 -18.32
CA TYR A 32 3.03 -11.67 -19.70
C TYR A 32 2.87 -10.38 -20.50
N ASP A 33 2.26 -9.34 -19.92
CA ASP A 33 2.10 -8.02 -20.56
C ASP A 33 3.44 -7.44 -20.99
N TRP A 34 4.44 -7.49 -20.11
CA TRP A 34 5.79 -7.04 -20.41
C TRP A 34 6.41 -7.76 -21.61
N ASN A 35 6.21 -9.07 -21.70
CA ASN A 35 6.77 -9.89 -22.78
C ASN A 35 6.02 -9.69 -24.11
N MET A 36 4.73 -9.34 -24.05
CA MET A 36 3.87 -9.10 -25.20
C MET A 36 4.20 -7.77 -25.89
N LEU A 37 4.51 -6.72 -25.12
CA LEU A 37 4.85 -5.40 -25.67
C LEU A 37 6.20 -5.47 -26.40
N LYS A 38 6.24 -4.92 -27.62
CA LYS A 38 7.44 -4.94 -28.49
C LYS A 38 7.90 -3.55 -28.92
N ALA A 39 6.98 -2.61 -29.09
CA ALA A 39 7.32 -1.28 -29.55
C ALA A 39 8.04 -0.49 -28.46
N GLN A 40 9.08 0.24 -28.84
CA GLN A 40 9.90 1.00 -27.89
C GLN A 40 9.09 2.06 -27.14
N SER A 41 8.15 2.73 -27.81
CA SER A 41 7.26 3.70 -27.19
C SER A 41 6.36 3.08 -26.11
N GLU A 42 5.89 1.84 -26.32
CA GLU A 42 5.07 1.11 -25.35
C GLU A 42 5.90 0.68 -24.14
N LEU A 43 7.13 0.22 -24.38
CA LEU A 43 8.08 -0.14 -23.33
C LEU A 43 8.50 1.06 -22.49
N GLU A 44 8.60 2.25 -23.08
CA GLU A 44 8.86 3.49 -22.35
C GLU A 44 7.69 3.86 -21.44
N VAL A 45 6.45 3.78 -21.94
CA VAL A 45 5.24 4.04 -21.14
C VAL A 45 5.18 3.09 -19.95
N ILE A 46 5.29 1.78 -20.16
CA ILE A 46 5.16 0.81 -19.07
C ILE A 46 6.29 0.95 -18.04
N ARG A 47 7.53 1.24 -18.46
CA ARG A 47 8.66 1.52 -17.57
C ARG A 47 8.42 2.75 -16.72
N ARG A 48 7.92 3.85 -17.30
CA ARG A 48 7.61 5.07 -16.55
C ARG A 48 6.61 4.81 -15.41
N TYR A 49 5.57 4.03 -15.66
CA TYR A 49 4.60 3.66 -14.62
C TYR A 49 5.20 2.70 -13.58
N ALA A 50 6.08 1.78 -14.00
CA ALA A 50 6.83 0.91 -13.09
C ALA A 50 7.75 1.70 -12.16
N ASP A 51 8.46 2.70 -12.70
CA ASP A 51 9.35 3.58 -11.95
C ASP A 51 8.55 4.43 -10.95
N ASN A 52 7.37 4.92 -11.33
CA ASN A 52 6.45 5.56 -10.40
C ASN A 52 6.00 4.61 -9.28
N ALA A 53 5.64 3.36 -9.59
CA ALA A 53 5.27 2.36 -8.59
C ALA A 53 6.43 2.07 -7.62
N LYS A 54 7.66 1.96 -8.14
CA LYS A 54 8.88 1.82 -7.35
C LYS A 54 9.10 3.03 -6.45
N LEU A 55 8.93 4.24 -6.97
CA LEU A 55 9.05 5.47 -6.19
C LEU A 55 8.03 5.51 -5.05
N TYR A 56 6.76 5.19 -5.30
CA TYR A 56 5.76 5.08 -4.24
C TYR A 56 6.17 4.05 -3.18
N THR A 57 6.68 2.89 -3.60
CA THR A 57 7.15 1.84 -2.67
C THR A 57 8.26 2.35 -1.76
N ILE A 58 9.26 3.04 -2.34
CA ILE A 58 10.36 3.66 -1.59
C ILE A 58 9.81 4.72 -0.64
N CYS A 59 8.98 5.65 -1.14
CA CYS A 59 8.40 6.72 -0.33
C CYS A 59 7.60 6.17 0.86
N PHE A 60 6.67 5.23 0.66
CA PHE A 60 5.89 4.65 1.75
C PHE A 60 6.76 3.91 2.76
N THR A 61 7.76 3.15 2.30
CA THR A 61 8.68 2.42 3.19
C THR A 61 9.53 3.38 4.02
N CYS A 62 10.10 4.42 3.38
CA CYS A 62 10.90 5.43 4.06
C CYS A 62 10.07 6.23 5.06
N LEU A 63 8.86 6.66 4.69
CA LEU A 63 7.96 7.39 5.58
C LEU A 63 7.62 6.57 6.84
N ILE A 64 7.15 5.33 6.68
CA ILE A 64 6.79 4.48 7.82
C ILE A 64 7.99 4.16 8.70
N THR A 65 9.14 3.83 8.11
CA THR A 65 10.36 3.53 8.86
C THR A 65 10.83 4.76 9.65
N SER A 66 10.81 5.94 9.03
CA SER A 66 11.21 7.21 9.67
C SER A 66 10.27 7.57 10.81
N SER A 67 8.95 7.43 10.62
CA SER A 67 7.96 7.67 11.67
C SER A 67 8.13 6.75 12.87
N LEU A 68 8.41 5.46 12.64
CA LEU A 68 8.66 4.49 13.73
C LEU A 68 9.97 4.78 14.47
N LEU A 69 11.02 5.20 13.76
CA LEU A 69 12.28 5.62 14.37
C LEU A 69 12.08 6.87 15.25
N ILE A 70 11.36 7.88 14.76
CA ILE A 70 11.03 9.08 15.54
C ILE A 70 10.26 8.68 16.80
N LEU A 71 9.23 7.83 16.68
CA LEU A 71 8.47 7.36 17.84
C LEU A 71 9.36 6.62 18.85
N LEU A 72 10.27 5.75 18.37
CA LEU A 72 11.23 5.06 19.23
C LEU A 72 12.16 6.05 19.96
N THR A 73 12.65 7.08 19.26
CA THR A 73 13.51 8.09 19.91
C THR A 73 12.77 8.88 20.99
N ILE A 74 11.48 9.19 20.79
CA ILE A 74 10.64 9.84 21.80
C ILE A 74 10.46 8.94 23.03
N ILE A 75 10.20 7.65 22.83
CA ILE A 75 10.04 6.66 23.92
C ILE A 75 11.35 6.52 24.72
N CYS A 76 12.50 6.50 24.04
CA CYS A 76 13.80 6.34 24.68
C CYS A 76 14.40 7.65 25.25
N LEU A 77 13.83 8.81 24.93
CA LEU A 77 14.33 10.11 25.37
C LEU A 77 14.51 10.22 26.90
N PRO A 78 13.56 9.84 27.78
CA PRO A 78 13.76 9.91 29.22
C PRO A 78 14.96 9.06 29.70
N LEU A 79 15.19 7.89 29.08
CA LEU A 79 16.33 7.02 29.39
C LEU A 79 17.67 7.68 29.01
N ILE A 80 17.72 8.33 27.86
CA ILE A 80 18.91 9.07 27.41
C ILE A 80 19.18 10.25 28.35
N LEU A 81 18.13 10.99 28.72
CA LEU A 81 18.25 12.12 29.63
C LEU A 81 18.72 11.68 31.02
N ASP A 82 18.36 10.49 31.51
CA ASP A 82 18.82 9.97 32.80
C ASP A 82 20.33 9.73 32.83
N VAL A 83 20.94 9.43 31.68
CA VAL A 83 22.39 9.28 31.54
C VAL A 83 23.11 10.61 31.38
N ILE A 84 22.55 11.54 30.58
CA ILE A 84 23.21 12.82 30.24
C ILE A 84 23.00 13.87 31.33
N VAL A 85 21.79 13.96 31.89
CA VAL A 85 21.40 14.91 32.93
C VAL A 85 20.68 14.14 34.04
N PRO A 86 21.43 13.43 34.90
CA PRO A 86 20.86 12.64 35.98
C PRO A 86 20.18 13.55 37.02
N MET A 87 19.00 13.15 37.47
CA MET A 87 18.29 13.78 38.60
C MET A 87 18.39 12.88 39.84
N ASN A 88 18.12 13.45 41.03
CA ASN A 88 18.14 12.69 42.29
C ASN A 88 17.16 11.51 42.31
N GLU A 89 16.09 11.59 41.52
CA GLU A 89 15.17 10.49 41.25
C GLU A 89 15.16 10.21 39.74
N SER A 90 15.13 8.93 39.36
CA SER A 90 15.03 8.52 37.95
C SER A 90 13.71 8.96 37.35
N ARG A 91 13.72 9.41 36.08
CA ARG A 91 12.47 9.80 35.39
C ARG A 91 11.56 8.57 35.23
N PRO A 92 10.23 8.71 35.37
CA PRO A 92 9.32 7.58 35.25
C PRO A 92 9.43 6.97 33.85
N ARG A 93 9.67 5.65 33.79
CA ARG A 93 9.71 4.89 32.54
C ARG A 93 8.29 4.70 32.03
N GLN A 94 7.84 5.57 31.13
CA GLN A 94 6.51 5.48 30.53
C GLN A 94 6.55 4.68 29.23
N LEU A 95 5.96 3.48 29.24
CA LEU A 95 5.56 2.83 28.00
C LEU A 95 4.42 3.66 27.38
N VAL A 96 4.59 4.09 26.12
CA VAL A 96 3.53 4.83 25.37
C VAL A 96 2.29 3.95 25.13
N ILE A 97 2.41 2.64 25.34
CA ILE A 97 1.40 1.63 25.10
C ILE A 97 1.17 0.85 26.40
N ASN A 98 0.03 1.05 27.04
CA ASN A 98 -0.43 0.21 28.15
C ASN A 98 -0.91 -1.13 27.60
N VAL A 99 -0.11 -2.17 27.78
CA VAL A 99 -0.47 -3.57 27.50
C VAL A 99 -0.02 -4.39 28.69
N GLU A 100 -0.94 -5.17 29.25
CA GLU A 100 -0.65 -6.02 30.38
C GLU A 100 0.09 -7.27 29.89
N TYR A 101 1.38 -7.38 30.23
CA TYR A 101 2.22 -8.54 29.90
C TYR A 101 2.22 -9.61 31.01
N PHE A 102 1.42 -9.43 32.07
CA PHE A 102 1.37 -10.30 33.26
C PHE A 102 2.75 -10.56 33.91
N VAL A 103 3.68 -9.62 33.72
CA VAL A 103 5.02 -9.59 34.33
C VAL A 103 5.28 -8.18 34.86
N ASP A 104 6.25 -8.05 35.77
CA ASP A 104 6.67 -6.76 36.30
C ASP A 104 7.25 -5.86 35.19
N GLU A 105 6.57 -4.75 34.90
CA GLU A 105 6.93 -3.87 33.78
C GLU A 105 8.29 -3.19 33.96
N GLU A 106 8.67 -2.89 35.21
CA GLU A 106 9.94 -2.22 35.50
C GLU A 106 11.14 -3.15 35.27
N THR A 107 11.01 -4.40 35.71
CA THR A 107 12.04 -5.45 35.56
C THR A 107 12.19 -5.90 34.10
N TYR A 108 11.07 -6.03 33.37
CA TYR A 108 11.04 -6.54 32.00
C TYR A 108 10.90 -5.45 30.92
N PHE A 109 11.20 -4.19 31.28
CA PHE A 109 11.02 -3.04 30.41
C PHE A 109 11.64 -3.20 29.00
N PHE A 110 12.92 -3.58 28.90
CA PHE A 110 13.61 -3.71 27.61
C PHE A 110 13.08 -4.85 26.72
N PRO A 111 12.84 -6.07 27.25
CA PRO A 111 12.13 -7.11 26.51
C PRO A 111 10.75 -6.68 25.99
N ILE A 112 9.94 -6.04 26.85
CA ILE A 112 8.60 -5.56 26.48
C ILE A 112 8.68 -4.52 25.37
N LEU A 113 9.56 -3.52 25.53
CA LEU A 113 9.77 -2.47 24.53
C LEU A 113 10.21 -3.06 23.19
N THR A 114 11.13 -4.02 23.21
CA THR A 114 11.64 -4.67 22.00
C THR A 114 10.54 -5.46 21.29
N HIS A 115 9.72 -6.21 22.04
CA HIS A 115 8.57 -6.92 21.47
C HIS A 115 7.57 -5.96 20.80
N ILE A 116 7.23 -4.85 21.47
CA ILE A 116 6.33 -3.83 20.93
C ILE A 116 6.88 -3.23 19.63
N VAL A 117 8.17 -2.84 19.62
CA VAL A 117 8.81 -2.23 18.45
C VAL A 117 8.87 -3.19 17.27
N LEU A 118 9.29 -4.44 17.51
CA LEU A 118 9.38 -5.45 16.46
C LEU A 118 8.01 -5.78 15.87
N ASN A 119 7.00 -5.97 16.72
CA ASN A 119 5.64 -6.24 16.28
C ASN A 119 5.07 -5.05 15.47
N GLN A 120 5.22 -3.82 15.98
CA GLN A 120 4.74 -2.62 15.30
C GLN A 120 5.44 -2.41 13.95
N TYR A 121 6.75 -2.69 13.87
CA TYR A 121 7.52 -2.61 12.63
C TYR A 121 7.04 -3.67 11.62
N ALA A 122 6.96 -4.93 12.02
CA ALA A 122 6.52 -6.03 11.17
C ALA A 122 5.08 -5.82 10.65
N GLY A 123 4.16 -5.42 11.53
CA GLY A 123 2.79 -5.10 11.17
C GLY A 123 2.69 -3.94 10.17
N SER A 124 3.45 -2.86 10.42
CA SER A 124 3.47 -1.70 9.53
C SER A 124 4.04 -2.04 8.15
N MET A 125 5.12 -2.81 8.10
CA MET A 125 5.72 -3.27 6.84
C MET A 125 4.76 -4.16 6.04
N THR A 126 3.94 -4.98 6.71
CA THR A 126 2.90 -5.77 6.05
C THR A 126 1.86 -4.89 5.36
N ILE A 127 1.42 -3.81 6.02
CA ILE A 127 0.50 -2.84 5.41
C ILE A 127 1.14 -2.15 4.21
N VAL A 128 2.39 -1.69 4.34
CA VAL A 128 3.12 -1.03 3.25
C VAL A 128 3.26 -1.95 2.05
N ALA A 129 3.68 -3.21 2.26
CA ALA A 129 3.81 -4.19 1.18
C ALA A 129 2.48 -4.39 0.44
N TYR A 130 1.40 -4.60 1.18
CA TYR A 130 0.07 -4.79 0.59
C TYR A 130 -0.40 -3.57 -0.20
N ALA A 131 -0.26 -2.36 0.36
CA ALA A 131 -0.68 -1.12 -0.29
C ALA A 131 0.13 -0.84 -1.57
N THR A 132 1.44 -1.05 -1.52
CA THR A 132 2.34 -0.77 -2.65
C THR A 132 2.18 -1.75 -3.80
N ILE A 133 1.92 -3.05 -3.52
CA ILE A 133 1.55 -4.05 -4.54
C ILE A 133 0.28 -3.61 -5.29
N LEU A 134 -0.75 -3.16 -4.57
CA LEU A 134 -1.99 -2.69 -5.18
C LEU A 134 -1.79 -1.44 -6.03
N ILE A 135 -1.03 -0.46 -5.53
CA ILE A 135 -0.66 0.72 -6.31
C ILE A 135 0.07 0.33 -7.59
N ALA A 136 1.02 -0.62 -7.51
CA ALA A 136 1.75 -1.10 -8.68
C ALA A 136 0.81 -1.74 -9.72
N TYR A 137 -0.16 -2.55 -9.31
CA TYR A 137 -1.12 -3.16 -10.23
C TYR A 137 -2.08 -2.14 -10.85
N VAL A 138 -2.54 -1.15 -10.08
CA VAL A 138 -3.36 -0.06 -10.61
C VAL A 138 -2.56 0.75 -11.64
N LEU A 139 -1.32 1.11 -11.32
CA LEU A 139 -0.45 1.84 -12.26
C LEU A 139 -0.15 1.03 -13.52
N HIS A 140 0.03 -0.28 -13.41
CA HIS A 140 0.18 -1.17 -14.57
C HIS A 140 -1.09 -1.18 -15.44
N ALA A 141 -2.27 -1.28 -14.84
CA ALA A 141 -3.53 -1.18 -15.58
C ALA A 141 -3.66 0.17 -16.30
N CYS A 142 -3.32 1.28 -15.63
CA CYS A 142 -3.27 2.61 -16.25
C CYS A 142 -2.28 2.68 -17.42
N ALA A 143 -1.10 2.08 -17.29
CA ALA A 143 -0.11 2.01 -18.38
C ALA A 143 -0.67 1.25 -19.58
N MET A 144 -1.34 0.11 -19.36
CA MET A 144 -1.97 -0.68 -20.41
C MET A 144 -3.08 0.09 -21.12
N PHE A 145 -3.90 0.86 -20.40
CA PHE A 145 -4.88 1.77 -21.01
C PHE A 145 -4.21 2.87 -21.85
N LYS A 146 -3.11 3.45 -21.35
CA LYS A 146 -2.37 4.48 -22.09
C LYS A 146 -1.78 3.91 -23.39
N ILE A 147 -1.25 2.69 -23.34
CA ILE A 147 -0.75 1.98 -24.52
C ILE A 147 -1.87 1.69 -25.52
N ALA A 148 -3.02 1.19 -25.06
CA ALA A 148 -4.17 0.96 -25.93
C ALA A 148 -4.64 2.26 -26.62
N SER A 149 -4.72 3.36 -25.86
CA SER A 149 -5.07 4.68 -26.39
C SER A 149 -4.05 5.14 -27.44
N HIS A 150 -2.75 5.00 -27.17
CA HIS A 150 -1.70 5.35 -28.12
C HIS A 150 -1.82 4.54 -29.42
N ARG A 151 -2.06 3.22 -29.32
CA ARG A 151 -2.29 2.36 -30.50
C ARG A 151 -3.46 2.85 -31.34
N ILE A 152 -4.58 3.25 -30.71
CA ILE A 152 -5.79 3.75 -31.38
C ILE A 152 -5.50 5.06 -32.12
N GLU A 153 -4.83 5.99 -31.45
CA GLU A 153 -4.48 7.30 -32.01
C GLU A 153 -3.61 7.18 -33.27
N HIS A 154 -2.69 6.21 -33.29
CA HIS A 154 -1.72 6.02 -34.37
C HIS A 154 -2.15 4.94 -35.38
N ILE A 155 -3.42 4.52 -35.38
CA ILE A 155 -3.94 3.49 -36.30
C ILE A 155 -3.73 3.91 -37.76
N PHE A 156 -4.03 5.16 -38.11
CA PHE A 156 -4.02 5.67 -39.47
C PHE A 156 -2.64 6.06 -39.98
N GLU A 157 -1.62 6.08 -39.11
CA GLU A 157 -0.26 6.41 -39.49
C GLU A 157 0.33 5.37 -40.43
N ASN A 158 1.09 5.84 -41.42
CA ASN A 158 1.80 5.02 -42.41
C ASN A 158 0.90 4.19 -43.34
N VAL A 159 -0.43 4.40 -43.35
CA VAL A 159 -1.37 3.64 -44.20
C VAL A 159 -2.09 4.52 -45.25
N GLN A 160 -1.78 5.82 -45.31
CA GLN A 160 -2.51 6.77 -46.17
C GLN A 160 -2.24 6.58 -47.67
N LEU A 161 -1.03 6.17 -48.04
CA LEU A 161 -0.58 5.99 -49.44
C LEU A 161 -0.76 4.56 -49.98
N MET A 162 -1.40 3.66 -49.22
CA MET A 162 -1.54 2.24 -49.58
C MET A 162 -2.80 1.96 -50.42
N PRO A 163 -2.79 0.93 -51.28
CA PRO A 163 -3.98 0.43 -51.97
C PRO A 163 -5.11 0.09 -50.97
N LYS A 164 -6.37 0.32 -51.38
CA LYS A 164 -7.55 0.24 -50.50
C LYS A 164 -7.66 -1.09 -49.74
N ASP A 165 -7.40 -2.20 -50.42
CA ASP A 165 -7.59 -3.56 -49.89
C ASP A 165 -6.51 -3.87 -48.83
N ILE A 166 -5.26 -3.51 -49.13
CA ILE A 166 -4.10 -3.65 -48.23
C ILE A 166 -4.26 -2.73 -47.01
N LYS A 167 -4.68 -1.48 -47.25
CA LYS A 167 -4.97 -0.49 -46.20
C LYS A 167 -6.02 -1.01 -45.23
N GLN A 168 -7.14 -1.53 -45.74
CA GLN A 168 -8.23 -2.03 -44.90
C GLN A 168 -7.79 -3.22 -44.04
N HIS A 169 -7.02 -4.16 -44.61
CA HIS A 169 -6.49 -5.30 -43.87
C HIS A 169 -5.54 -4.87 -42.73
N ILE A 170 -4.61 -3.95 -43.01
CA ILE A 170 -3.65 -3.44 -42.01
C ILE A 170 -4.38 -2.67 -40.89
N LEU A 171 -5.32 -1.80 -41.24
CA LEU A 171 -6.10 -1.03 -40.26
C LEU A 171 -6.91 -1.97 -39.36
N TYR A 172 -7.53 -3.00 -39.93
CA TYR A 172 -8.27 -4.01 -39.19
C TYR A 172 -7.36 -4.76 -38.20
N ASN A 173 -6.17 -5.18 -38.63
CA ASN A 173 -5.22 -5.86 -37.74
C ASN A 173 -4.70 -4.95 -36.61
N LYS A 174 -4.37 -3.68 -36.92
CA LYS A 174 -3.99 -2.68 -35.90
C LYS A 174 -5.12 -2.46 -34.88
N LEU A 175 -6.37 -2.37 -35.35
CA LEU A 175 -7.53 -2.22 -34.48
C LEU A 175 -7.73 -3.43 -33.57
N ILE A 176 -7.62 -4.65 -34.10
CA ILE A 176 -7.68 -5.89 -33.30
C ILE A 176 -6.65 -5.85 -32.17
N HIS A 177 -5.41 -5.50 -32.48
CA HIS A 177 -4.35 -5.43 -31.47
C HIS A 177 -4.60 -4.33 -30.43
N ALA A 178 -5.16 -3.19 -30.81
CA ALA A 178 -5.52 -2.12 -29.88
C ALA A 178 -6.66 -2.54 -28.94
N VAL A 179 -7.73 -3.13 -29.50
CA VAL A 179 -8.88 -3.66 -28.74
C VAL A 179 -8.44 -4.79 -27.81
N TYR A 180 -7.53 -5.66 -28.26
CA TYR A 180 -6.97 -6.72 -27.42
C TYR A 180 -6.27 -6.16 -26.18
N VAL A 181 -5.38 -5.18 -26.33
CA VAL A 181 -4.70 -4.54 -25.19
C VAL A 181 -5.70 -3.82 -24.28
N HIS A 182 -6.67 -3.10 -24.85
CA HIS A 182 -7.71 -2.44 -24.06
C HIS A 182 -8.52 -3.43 -23.22
N ARG A 183 -9.00 -4.52 -23.83
CA ARG A 183 -9.75 -5.57 -23.13
C ARG A 183 -8.92 -6.16 -21.99
N ARG A 184 -7.62 -6.38 -22.21
CA ARG A 184 -6.73 -6.86 -21.15
C ARG A 184 -6.55 -5.86 -20.02
N ALA A 185 -6.54 -4.56 -20.28
CA ALA A 185 -6.53 -3.55 -19.22
C ALA A 185 -7.84 -3.56 -18.40
N VAL A 186 -8.99 -3.63 -19.08
CA VAL A 186 -10.32 -3.74 -18.45
C VAL A 186 -10.44 -4.97 -17.58
N ASP A 187 -10.05 -6.14 -18.11
CA ASP A 187 -10.10 -7.40 -17.38
C ASP A 187 -9.21 -7.35 -16.12
N LEU A 188 -8.02 -6.73 -16.20
CA LEU A 188 -7.16 -6.56 -15.03
C LEU A 188 -7.81 -5.64 -13.98
N ALA A 189 -8.40 -4.52 -14.41
CA ALA A 189 -9.12 -3.61 -13.52
C ALA A 189 -10.31 -4.30 -12.83
N ASN A 190 -11.04 -5.15 -13.56
CA ASN A 190 -12.14 -5.95 -13.02
C ASN A 190 -11.63 -6.99 -12.01
N ILE A 191 -10.54 -7.69 -12.30
CA ILE A 191 -9.94 -8.65 -11.35
C ILE A 191 -9.48 -7.94 -10.08
N LEU A 192 -8.81 -6.79 -10.20
CA LEU A 192 -8.42 -5.98 -9.04
C LEU A 192 -9.66 -5.57 -8.22
N THR A 193 -10.66 -4.99 -8.87
CA THR A 193 -11.87 -4.53 -8.18
C THR A 193 -12.58 -5.69 -7.51
N ASN A 194 -12.82 -6.80 -8.20
CA ASN A 194 -13.55 -7.94 -7.65
C ASN A 194 -12.77 -8.67 -6.54
N SER A 195 -11.45 -8.82 -6.68
CA SER A 195 -10.63 -9.51 -5.68
C SER A 195 -10.53 -8.70 -4.39
N PHE A 196 -10.45 -7.38 -4.50
CA PHE A 196 -10.14 -6.52 -3.36
C PHE A 196 -11.36 -5.75 -2.80
N ALA A 197 -12.47 -5.63 -3.54
CA ALA A 197 -13.65 -4.86 -3.12
C ALA A 197 -14.22 -5.31 -1.78
N THR A 198 -14.44 -6.61 -1.60
CA THR A 198 -15.01 -7.16 -0.35
C THR A 198 -14.13 -6.82 0.85
N LEU A 199 -12.81 -6.98 0.72
CA LEU A 199 -11.87 -6.64 1.78
C LEU A 199 -11.85 -5.15 2.08
N TYR A 200 -11.84 -4.30 1.05
CA TYR A 200 -11.88 -2.85 1.23
C TYR A 200 -13.18 -2.40 1.88
N PHE A 201 -14.31 -2.98 1.51
CA PHE A 201 -15.60 -2.70 2.13
C PHE A 201 -15.57 -3.01 3.63
N VAL A 202 -15.09 -4.19 4.01
CA VAL A 202 -14.92 -4.58 5.42
C VAL A 202 -13.96 -3.61 6.14
N LEU A 203 -12.83 -3.28 5.51
CA LEU A 203 -11.83 -2.40 6.11
C LEU A 203 -12.35 -0.96 6.32
N ILE A 204 -13.10 -0.43 5.37
CA ILE A 204 -13.74 0.88 5.46
C ILE A 204 -14.76 0.88 6.60
N GLY A 205 -15.59 -0.16 6.73
CA GLY A 205 -16.53 -0.29 7.84
C GLY A 205 -15.85 -0.26 9.21
N PHE A 206 -14.81 -1.08 9.39
CA PHE A 206 -14.01 -1.06 10.63
C PHE A 206 -13.30 0.28 10.87
N GLY A 207 -12.74 0.87 9.82
CA GLY A 207 -12.07 2.17 9.87
C GLY A 207 -13.00 3.29 10.32
N LEU A 208 -14.21 3.35 9.76
CA LEU A 208 -15.23 4.32 10.14
C LEU A 208 -15.66 4.14 11.61
N ALA A 209 -15.99 2.92 12.02
CA ALA A 209 -16.38 2.64 13.40
C ALA A 209 -15.29 3.04 14.42
N SER A 210 -14.03 2.70 14.14
CA SER A 210 -12.89 3.05 15.01
C SER A 210 -12.64 4.55 15.08
N THR A 211 -12.79 5.26 13.96
CA THR A 211 -12.62 6.71 13.88
C THR A 211 -13.73 7.42 14.64
N SER A 212 -14.99 7.00 14.47
CA SER A 212 -16.13 7.54 15.21
C SER A 212 -15.98 7.37 16.72
N LEU A 213 -15.54 6.19 17.18
CA LEU A 213 -15.28 5.94 18.60
C LEU A 213 -14.15 6.83 19.13
N SER A 214 -13.10 7.04 18.33
CA SER A 214 -11.99 7.90 18.69
C SER A 214 -12.43 9.37 18.84
N PHE A 215 -13.24 9.88 17.90
CA PHE A 215 -13.81 11.22 18.00
C PHE A 215 -14.70 11.37 19.24
N PHE A 216 -15.59 10.40 19.49
CA PHE A 216 -16.45 10.42 20.67
C PHE A 216 -15.64 10.50 21.97
N ASN A 217 -14.57 9.71 22.10
CA ASN A 217 -13.69 9.73 23.27
C ASN A 217 -13.00 11.08 23.46
N VAL A 218 -12.51 11.69 22.37
CA VAL A 218 -11.88 13.03 22.44
C VAL A 218 -12.90 14.09 22.87
N SER A 219 -14.12 14.06 22.32
CA SER A 219 -15.18 14.99 22.69
C SER A 219 -15.63 14.83 24.14
N LEU A 220 -15.76 13.59 24.62
CA LEU A 220 -16.10 13.30 26.01
C LEU A 220 -15.03 13.84 26.98
N ASN A 221 -13.75 13.56 26.69
CA ASN A 221 -12.63 14.04 27.51
C ASN A 221 -12.54 15.58 27.50
N ALA A 222 -12.77 16.23 26.36
CA ALA A 222 -12.81 17.70 26.28
C ALA A 222 -14.00 18.29 27.05
N GLY A 223 -15.14 17.60 27.10
CA GLY A 223 -16.31 18.01 27.89
C GLY A 223 -16.09 17.87 29.40
N ILE A 224 -15.39 16.81 29.82
CA ILE A 224 -15.01 16.59 31.23
C ILE A 224 -13.99 17.65 31.67
N ALA A 225 -12.96 17.92 30.87
CA ALA A 225 -11.93 18.92 31.16
C ALA A 225 -12.47 20.37 31.26
N LYS A 226 -13.64 20.66 30.69
CA LYS A 226 -14.33 21.96 30.84
C LYS A 226 -15.14 22.08 32.14
N ARG A 227 -15.39 20.96 32.86
CA ARG A 227 -16.18 20.93 34.11
C ARG A 227 -15.34 20.86 35.38
N THR A 228 -14.04 20.56 35.26
CA THR A 228 -13.03 20.61 36.33
C THR A 228 -12.27 21.92 36.26
#